data_AF-A0A7J7DJU9-F1
#
_entry.id   AF-A0A7J7DJU9-F1
#
_cell.length_a   1.000
_cell.length_b   1.000
_cell.length_c   1.000
_cell.angle_alpha   90.00
_cell.angle_beta   90.00
_cell.angle_gamma   90.00
#
_symmetry.space_group_name_H-M   'P 1'
#
loop_
_entity.id
_entity.type
_entity.pdbx_description
1 polymer ?
#
loop_
_entity_poly.entity_id
_entity_poly.type
_entity_poly.pdbx_seq_one_letter_code
_entity_poly.pdbx_strand_id
1 'polypeptide(L)'
;MRTKSLIRGVRYLTTTPPPPPPPFSHRSFSSTSSSSSSPLPSGVLSADVADISPEEALLYPVSPVSSVVKLEVPSVLQPRVVVYDGVCHLCHRGVKWVIKADKYRKIKFCCLQSKAAEPYLRHCGLKREDVLRRFLFVEGLGSYHRASTAALKVLSYLPLPYSALSTLLIIPSPVRDAIYDYIARRRYDWFGKSNDCIVLQEKELCERFLDRDEMVDRKPSDM
;
A
#
# COMPACT_ATOMS: atom_id res chain seq x y z
N MET A 1 37.11 49.97 -38.65
CA MET A 1 36.74 48.55 -38.82
C MET A 1 35.70 48.18 -37.76
N ARG A 2 34.58 47.56 -38.19
CA ARG A 2 33.31 47.44 -37.44
C ARG A 2 33.38 46.49 -36.24
N THR A 3 32.90 46.93 -35.10
CA THR A 3 32.57 46.14 -33.91
C THR A 3 31.30 45.31 -34.16
N LYS A 4 31.35 43.99 -33.93
CA LYS A 4 30.19 43.09 -34.02
C LYS A 4 29.52 42.98 -32.65
N SER A 5 28.31 43.51 -32.53
CA SER A 5 27.41 43.38 -31.38
C SER A 5 26.77 41.99 -31.39
N LEU A 6 26.84 41.26 -30.28
CA LEU A 6 26.37 39.88 -30.13
C LEU A 6 25.09 39.91 -29.28
N ILE A 7 23.93 39.92 -29.96
CA ILE A 7 22.60 39.95 -29.33
C ILE A 7 22.27 38.52 -28.88
N ARG A 8 22.27 38.29 -27.56
CA ARG A 8 21.78 37.07 -26.93
C ARG A 8 20.24 37.07 -26.93
N GLY A 9 19.63 36.17 -27.69
CA GLY A 9 18.19 35.92 -27.66
C GLY A 9 17.78 35.22 -26.36
N VAL A 10 17.06 35.93 -25.51
CA VAL A 10 16.37 35.37 -24.33
C VAL A 10 15.06 34.76 -24.81
N ARG A 11 14.97 33.43 -24.88
CA ARG A 11 13.70 32.72 -25.09
C ARG A 11 12.96 32.67 -23.76
N TYR A 12 11.91 33.47 -23.63
CA TYR A 12 10.95 33.35 -22.53
C TYR A 12 10.15 32.06 -22.73
N LEU A 13 10.41 31.06 -21.88
CA LEU A 13 9.56 29.88 -21.76
C LEU A 13 8.28 30.31 -21.02
N THR A 14 7.18 30.42 -21.76
CA THR A 14 5.85 30.62 -21.20
C THR A 14 5.43 29.34 -20.46
N THR A 15 5.62 29.29 -19.16
CA THR A 15 5.04 28.27 -18.29
C THR A 15 3.54 28.50 -18.20
N THR A 16 2.76 27.66 -18.87
CA THR A 16 1.32 27.58 -18.64
C THR A 16 1.06 26.90 -17.29
N PRO A 17 0.18 27.45 -16.43
CA PRO A 17 -0.17 26.82 -15.16
C PRO A 17 -0.95 25.52 -15.40
N PRO A 18 -0.79 24.50 -14.53
CA PRO A 18 -1.50 23.22 -14.67
C PRO A 18 -3.01 23.38 -14.43
N PRO A 19 -3.85 22.53 -15.06
CA PRO A 19 -5.30 22.61 -14.92
C PRO A 19 -5.76 22.23 -13.50
N PRO A 20 -6.90 22.78 -13.03
CA PRO A 20 -7.46 22.50 -11.72
C PRO A 20 -7.95 21.04 -11.60
N PRO A 21 -7.94 20.45 -10.39
CA PRO A 21 -8.46 19.11 -10.16
C PRO A 21 -9.99 19.05 -10.31
N PRO A 22 -10.55 17.89 -10.70
CA PRO A 22 -12.00 17.73 -10.85
C PRO A 22 -12.74 17.78 -9.50
N PRO A 23 -14.03 18.19 -9.50
CA PRO A 23 -14.81 18.34 -8.27
C PRO A 23 -15.15 16.98 -7.62
N PHE A 24 -15.05 16.94 -6.30
CA PHE A 24 -15.45 15.82 -5.45
C PHE A 24 -16.96 15.59 -5.54
N SER A 25 -17.38 14.43 -6.05
CA SER A 25 -18.78 14.00 -6.03
C SER A 25 -19.07 13.23 -4.75
N HIS A 26 -19.82 13.85 -3.83
CA HIS A 26 -20.47 13.16 -2.73
C HIS A 26 -21.70 12.44 -3.27
N ARG A 27 -21.67 11.11 -3.33
CA ARG A 27 -22.86 10.30 -3.62
C ARG A 27 -23.54 9.93 -2.31
N SER A 28 -24.64 10.59 -2.01
CA SER A 28 -25.54 10.26 -0.91
C SER A 28 -26.18 8.88 -1.13
N PHE A 29 -26.14 8.03 -0.12
CA PHE A 29 -26.84 6.75 -0.11
C PHE A 29 -28.30 6.98 0.29
N SER A 30 -29.22 6.62 -0.59
CA SER A 30 -30.63 6.44 -0.25
C SER A 30 -30.87 4.96 0.03
N SER A 31 -31.25 4.68 1.25
CA SER A 31 -31.71 3.39 1.76
C SER A 31 -33.07 3.03 1.17
N THR A 32 -33.16 1.88 0.50
CA THR A 32 -34.43 1.19 0.26
C THR A 32 -34.32 -0.25 0.74
N SER A 33 -34.95 -0.48 1.88
CA SER A 33 -35.40 -1.77 2.40
C SER A 33 -36.32 -2.46 1.40
N SER A 34 -36.07 -3.73 1.11
CA SER A 34 -37.13 -4.64 0.69
C SER A 34 -36.92 -6.03 1.28
N SER A 35 -38.01 -6.47 1.88
CA SER A 35 -38.25 -7.64 2.70
C SER A 35 -38.90 -8.74 1.88
N SER A 36 -38.53 -10.01 2.09
CA SER A 36 -39.36 -11.20 1.82
C SER A 36 -38.66 -12.42 2.42
N SER A 37 -39.00 -12.85 3.65
CA SER A 37 -40.02 -13.86 3.99
C SER A 37 -39.67 -15.30 3.56
N SER A 38 -39.18 -16.06 4.56
CA SER A 38 -39.40 -17.48 4.99
C SER A 38 -40.17 -18.47 4.08
N PRO A 39 -40.13 -19.83 4.27
CA PRO A 39 -39.74 -20.56 5.49
C PRO A 39 -38.96 -21.90 5.32
N LEU A 40 -38.51 -22.43 6.47
CA LEU A 40 -38.09 -23.82 6.73
C LEU A 40 -39.26 -24.82 6.61
N PRO A 41 -38.98 -26.14 6.51
CA PRO A 41 -39.14 -26.96 7.70
C PRO A 41 -38.05 -28.03 7.92
N SER A 42 -38.02 -28.48 9.17
CA SER A 42 -37.16 -29.46 9.84
C SER A 42 -37.31 -30.90 9.34
N GLY A 43 -36.28 -31.74 9.51
CA GLY A 43 -36.48 -33.19 9.56
C GLY A 43 -35.28 -34.11 9.29
N VAL A 44 -34.54 -34.44 10.34
CA VAL A 44 -33.96 -35.76 10.73
C VAL A 44 -33.44 -36.81 9.71
N LEU A 45 -32.28 -37.37 10.11
CA LEU A 45 -31.84 -38.79 10.12
C LEU A 45 -30.87 -39.34 9.06
N SER A 46 -29.89 -40.08 9.60
CA SER A 46 -28.82 -40.90 9.03
C SER A 46 -29.25 -41.98 8.04
N ALA A 47 -28.33 -42.40 7.14
CA ALA A 47 -27.79 -43.77 7.04
C ALA A 47 -27.12 -44.06 5.67
N ASP A 48 -25.89 -44.57 5.78
CA ASP A 48 -25.15 -45.63 5.06
C ASP A 48 -25.48 -46.13 3.62
N VAL A 49 -24.38 -46.30 2.86
CA VAL A 49 -23.93 -47.46 2.01
C VAL A 49 -24.79 -48.00 0.86
N ALA A 50 -24.22 -47.96 -0.36
CA ALA A 50 -24.07 -49.05 -1.35
C ALA A 50 -23.53 -48.42 -2.67
N ASP A 51 -22.26 -48.61 -3.06
CA ASP A 51 -21.71 -49.73 -3.86
C ASP A 51 -22.56 -50.12 -5.07
N ILE A 52 -22.09 -49.76 -6.27
CA ILE A 52 -22.18 -50.52 -7.53
C ILE A 52 -21.14 -49.93 -8.50
N SER A 53 -20.13 -50.73 -8.80
CA SER A 53 -19.40 -50.84 -10.06
C SER A 53 -19.35 -52.35 -10.37
N PRO A 54 -19.20 -52.83 -11.62
CA PRO A 54 -18.10 -52.41 -12.50
C PRO A 54 -18.37 -52.51 -14.04
N GLU A 55 -17.30 -52.23 -14.82
CA GLU A 55 -16.95 -52.68 -16.19
C GLU A 55 -17.86 -52.32 -17.38
N GLU A 56 -17.48 -51.47 -18.36
CA GLU A 56 -16.39 -51.49 -19.37
C GLU A 56 -16.21 -50.05 -19.92
N ALA A 57 -15.14 -49.59 -20.58
CA ALA A 57 -13.79 -50.03 -20.86
C ALA A 57 -13.09 -48.85 -21.59
N LEU A 58 -11.88 -48.50 -21.12
CA LEU A 58 -10.66 -48.09 -21.87
C LEU A 58 -10.80 -46.98 -22.96
N LEU A 59 -10.02 -45.90 -22.98
CA LEU A 59 -8.57 -45.68 -22.93
C LEU A 59 -8.41 -44.15 -22.68
N TYR A 60 -7.48 -43.58 -21.90
CA TYR A 60 -6.05 -43.36 -22.15
C TYR A 60 -5.43 -42.73 -20.87
N PRO A 61 -4.13 -42.93 -20.57
CA PRO A 61 -3.52 -42.55 -19.29
C PRO A 61 -2.70 -41.23 -19.32
N VAL A 62 -2.45 -40.69 -18.10
CA VAL A 62 -1.39 -39.75 -17.63
C VAL A 62 -1.28 -38.37 -18.32
N SER A 63 -1.15 -37.21 -17.66
CA SER A 63 -0.56 -36.86 -16.36
C SER A 63 -0.94 -35.40 -15.98
N PRO A 64 -0.60 -34.93 -14.77
CA PRO A 64 -1.30 -33.85 -14.07
C PRO A 64 -0.64 -32.46 -14.25
N VAL A 65 -1.19 -31.49 -13.52
CA VAL A 65 -0.70 -30.12 -13.27
C VAL A 65 -1.34 -29.05 -14.17
N SER A 66 -2.46 -28.52 -13.69
CA SER A 66 -2.60 -27.06 -13.68
C SER A 66 -3.10 -26.67 -12.31
N SER A 67 -2.12 -26.42 -11.44
CA SER A 67 -2.27 -25.77 -10.16
C SER A 67 -3.17 -24.55 -10.36
N VAL A 68 -4.40 -24.65 -9.85
CA VAL A 68 -5.20 -23.47 -9.59
C VAL A 68 -4.41 -22.68 -8.56
N VAL A 69 -3.58 -21.76 -9.05
CA VAL A 69 -2.99 -20.71 -8.23
C VAL A 69 -4.20 -19.98 -7.68
N LYS A 70 -4.49 -20.26 -6.42
CA LYS A 70 -5.46 -19.54 -5.61
C LYS A 70 -4.94 -18.12 -5.49
N LEU A 71 -5.23 -17.30 -6.49
CA LEU A 71 -5.02 -15.87 -6.44
C LEU A 71 -6.13 -15.31 -5.54
N GLU A 72 -6.01 -15.56 -4.24
CA GLU A 72 -6.75 -14.82 -3.22
C GLU A 72 -6.19 -13.40 -3.22
N VAL A 73 -6.61 -12.61 -4.20
CA VAL A 73 -6.60 -11.17 -4.09
C VAL A 73 -7.54 -10.86 -2.93
N PRO A 74 -7.07 -10.28 -1.82
CA PRO A 74 -7.98 -9.91 -0.74
C PRO A 74 -8.91 -8.84 -1.31
N SER A 75 -10.18 -9.22 -1.48
CA SER A 75 -11.25 -8.43 -2.07
C SER A 75 -11.65 -7.21 -1.23
N VAL A 76 -10.92 -6.90 -0.16
CA VAL A 76 -11.06 -5.68 0.63
C VAL A 76 -9.67 -5.19 1.03
N LEU A 77 -9.29 -4.01 0.54
CA LEU A 77 -8.09 -3.31 1.02
C LEU A 77 -8.21 -3.04 2.51
N GLN A 78 -7.16 -3.35 3.26
CA GLN A 78 -7.17 -3.10 4.69
C GLN A 78 -6.99 -1.59 4.95
N PRO A 79 -7.72 -1.01 5.91
CA PRO A 79 -7.51 0.39 6.29
C PRO A 79 -6.23 0.56 7.11
N ARG A 80 -5.73 1.80 7.18
CA ARG A 80 -4.56 2.22 7.99
C ARG A 80 -3.28 1.49 7.60
N VAL A 81 -3.01 1.47 6.31
CA VAL A 81 -1.82 0.82 5.73
C VAL A 81 -0.81 1.87 5.32
N VAL A 82 0.41 1.71 5.82
CA VAL A 82 1.58 2.47 5.41
C VAL A 82 2.29 1.72 4.30
N VAL A 83 2.37 2.32 3.11
CA VAL A 83 3.19 1.82 2.00
C VAL A 83 4.48 2.62 1.96
N TYR A 84 5.60 1.92 2.10
CA TYR A 84 6.92 2.55 2.21
C TYR A 84 7.98 1.77 1.42
N ASP A 85 9.12 2.40 1.24
CA ASP A 85 10.24 1.86 0.51
C ASP A 85 11.16 0.98 1.40
N GLY A 86 11.16 -0.32 1.15
CA GLY A 86 11.87 -1.33 1.95
C GLY A 86 13.40 -1.31 1.80
N VAL A 87 13.93 -0.68 0.73
CA VAL A 87 15.39 -0.58 0.50
C VAL A 87 16.02 0.65 1.16
N CYS A 88 15.22 1.60 1.63
CA CYS A 88 15.70 2.84 2.22
C CYS A 88 15.89 2.72 3.73
N HIS A 89 17.11 3.01 4.22
CA HIS A 89 17.43 2.94 5.64
C HIS A 89 16.62 3.92 6.49
N LEU A 90 16.37 5.14 5.98
CA LEU A 90 15.54 6.13 6.66
C LEU A 90 14.09 5.63 6.83
N CYS A 91 13.52 5.08 5.76
CA CYS A 91 12.15 4.57 5.79
C CYS A 91 12.04 3.36 6.72
N HIS A 92 13.02 2.45 6.68
CA HIS A 92 13.07 1.31 7.60
C HIS A 92 13.16 1.75 9.06
N ARG A 93 14.07 2.67 9.40
CA ARG A 93 14.18 3.25 10.76
C ARG A 93 12.88 3.92 11.20
N GLY A 94 12.23 4.65 10.30
CA GLY A 94 10.94 5.29 10.53
C GLY A 94 9.84 4.26 10.84
N VAL A 95 9.68 3.24 10.00
CA VAL A 95 8.71 2.17 10.21
C VAL A 95 8.95 1.43 11.52
N LYS A 96 10.20 1.06 11.81
CA LYS A 96 10.57 0.41 13.08
C LYS A 96 10.22 1.28 14.29
N TRP A 97 10.44 2.58 14.19
CA TRP A 97 10.05 3.53 15.23
C TRP A 97 8.52 3.59 15.40
N VAL A 98 7.76 3.67 14.29
CA VAL A 98 6.29 3.67 14.34
C VAL A 98 5.76 2.38 14.94
N ILE A 99 6.31 1.22 14.60
CA ILE A 99 5.89 -0.07 15.17
C ILE A 99 6.09 -0.08 16.70
N LYS A 100 7.23 0.42 17.18
CA LYS A 100 7.51 0.53 18.62
C LYS A 100 6.58 1.52 19.33
N ALA A 101 6.25 2.63 18.68
CA ALA A 101 5.40 3.66 19.25
C ALA A 101 3.90 3.32 19.21
N ASP A 102 3.44 2.59 18.19
CA ASP A 102 2.08 2.10 18.06
C ASP A 102 1.83 0.90 19.00
N LYS A 103 1.55 1.22 20.27
CA LYS A 103 1.22 0.24 21.32
C LYS A 103 -0.07 -0.53 21.04
N TYR A 104 -1.00 0.05 20.28
CA TYR A 104 -2.33 -0.52 20.03
C TYR A 104 -2.42 -1.30 18.71
N ARG A 105 -1.30 -1.46 17.99
CA ARG A 105 -1.22 -2.19 16.71
C ARG A 105 -2.28 -1.71 15.69
N LYS A 106 -2.56 -0.41 15.65
CA LYS A 106 -3.59 0.20 14.78
C LYS A 106 -3.11 0.35 13.34
N ILE A 107 -1.80 0.36 13.11
CA ILE A 107 -1.19 0.66 11.82
C ILE A 107 -0.53 -0.60 11.27
N LYS A 108 -0.81 -0.87 10.00
CA LYS A 108 -0.23 -1.97 9.23
C LYS A 108 0.75 -1.42 8.21
N PHE A 109 1.71 -2.23 7.81
CA PHE A 109 2.77 -1.84 6.88
C PHE A 109 2.76 -2.74 5.65
N CYS A 110 3.23 -2.20 4.55
CA CYS A 110 3.40 -2.93 3.30
C CYS A 110 4.62 -2.39 2.57
N CYS A 111 5.51 -3.28 2.13
CA CYS A 111 6.67 -2.86 1.35
C CYS A 111 6.26 -2.57 -0.10
N LEU A 112 6.74 -1.46 -0.64
CA LEU A 112 6.43 -1.06 -2.01
C LEU A 112 6.89 -2.08 -3.07
N GLN A 113 7.93 -2.87 -2.74
CA GLN A 113 8.50 -3.92 -3.59
C GLN A 113 7.67 -5.22 -3.64
N SER A 114 6.69 -5.39 -2.74
CA SER A 114 5.83 -6.58 -2.69
C SER A 114 4.66 -6.47 -3.68
N LYS A 115 4.13 -7.61 -4.12
CA LYS A 115 2.87 -7.70 -4.89
C LYS A 115 1.66 -7.22 -4.08
N ALA A 116 1.69 -7.33 -2.76
CA ALA A 116 0.62 -6.84 -1.87
C ALA A 116 0.43 -5.31 -1.93
N ALA A 117 1.44 -4.54 -2.36
CA ALA A 117 1.33 -3.09 -2.54
C ALA A 117 0.52 -2.68 -3.79
N GLU A 118 0.47 -3.54 -4.81
CA GLU A 118 -0.22 -3.24 -6.07
C GLU A 118 -1.68 -2.83 -5.94
N PRO A 119 -2.54 -3.55 -5.19
CA PRO A 119 -3.93 -3.16 -5.07
C PRO A 119 -4.08 -1.80 -4.37
N TYR A 120 -3.20 -1.44 -3.42
CA TYR A 120 -3.19 -0.12 -2.79
C TYR A 120 -2.81 0.99 -3.78
N LEU A 121 -1.79 0.76 -4.61
CA LEU A 121 -1.36 1.71 -5.63
C LEU A 121 -2.43 1.93 -6.70
N ARG A 122 -3.03 0.85 -7.21
CA ARG A 122 -4.13 0.91 -8.18
C ARG A 122 -5.32 1.68 -7.63
N HIS A 123 -5.69 1.42 -6.37
CA HIS A 123 -6.79 2.11 -5.70
C HIS A 123 -6.53 3.61 -5.53
N CYS A 124 -5.29 4.00 -5.27
CA CYS A 124 -4.91 5.42 -5.16
C CYS A 124 -4.64 6.08 -6.53
N GLY A 125 -4.66 5.32 -7.63
CA GLY A 125 -4.25 5.81 -8.95
C GLY A 125 -2.78 6.26 -9.02
N LEU A 126 -1.92 5.70 -8.17
CA LEU A 126 -0.50 6.08 -8.06
C LEU A 126 0.40 5.02 -8.71
N LYS A 127 1.55 5.45 -9.22
CA LYS A 127 2.60 4.53 -9.67
C LYS A 127 3.60 4.27 -8.55
N ARG A 128 4.42 3.21 -8.70
CA ARG A 128 5.48 2.89 -7.73
C ARG A 128 6.47 4.04 -7.58
N GLU A 129 6.78 4.74 -8.66
CA GLU A 129 7.74 5.84 -8.67
C GLU A 129 7.26 7.05 -7.85
N ASP A 130 5.95 7.22 -7.70
CA ASP A 130 5.36 8.28 -6.89
C ASP A 130 5.55 8.00 -5.39
N VAL A 131 5.36 6.73 -5.00
CA VAL A 131 5.51 6.29 -3.60
C VAL A 131 6.98 6.12 -3.22
N LEU A 132 7.85 5.79 -4.18
CA LEU A 132 9.31 5.84 -3.96
C LEU A 132 9.77 7.24 -3.57
N ARG A 133 9.17 8.30 -4.12
CA ARG A 133 9.54 9.67 -3.75
C ARG A 133 8.89 10.13 -2.46
N ARG A 134 7.65 9.69 -2.20
CA ARG A 134 6.82 10.19 -1.11
C ARG A 134 6.12 9.06 -0.38
N PHE A 135 6.28 9.04 0.93
CA PHE A 135 5.59 8.12 1.83
C PHE A 135 4.07 8.14 1.61
N LEU A 136 3.43 6.96 1.57
CA LEU A 136 2.00 6.81 1.32
C LEU A 136 1.32 6.19 2.55
N PHE A 137 0.22 6.81 2.98
CA PHE A 137 -0.63 6.28 4.04
C PHE A 137 -2.06 6.17 3.53
N VAL A 138 -2.59 4.95 3.53
CA VAL A 138 -3.97 4.64 3.14
C VAL A 138 -4.80 4.53 4.41
N GLU A 139 -5.66 5.52 4.64
CA GLU A 139 -6.48 5.61 5.85
C GLU A 139 -7.69 4.65 5.72
N GLY A 140 -8.26 4.54 4.52
CA GLY A 140 -9.37 3.64 4.21
C GLY A 140 -9.80 3.76 2.74
N LEU A 141 -11.00 3.26 2.43
CA LEU A 141 -11.57 3.28 1.08
C LEU A 141 -11.69 4.72 0.56
N GLY A 142 -10.79 5.09 -0.36
CA GLY A 142 -10.80 6.38 -1.06
C GLY A 142 -10.13 7.53 -0.30
N SER A 143 -9.56 7.27 0.89
CA SER A 143 -8.79 8.25 1.65
C SER A 143 -7.34 7.80 1.76
N TYR A 144 -6.45 8.56 1.11
CA TYR A 144 -5.01 8.37 1.20
C TYR A 144 -4.31 9.72 1.34
N HIS A 145 -3.18 9.70 2.04
CA HIS A 145 -2.33 10.85 2.29
C HIS A 145 -0.93 10.56 1.78
N ARG A 146 -0.20 11.61 1.40
CA ARG A 146 1.18 11.50 0.89
C ARG A 146 2.13 12.38 1.69
N ALA A 147 3.43 12.06 1.59
CA ALA A 147 4.54 12.85 2.09
C ALA A 147 4.38 13.24 3.58
N SER A 148 4.46 14.52 3.89
CA SER A 148 4.41 15.00 5.26
C SER A 148 3.05 14.81 5.92
N THR A 149 1.97 14.97 5.15
CA THR A 149 0.60 14.77 5.64
C THR A 149 0.37 13.31 6.00
N ALA A 150 0.91 12.37 5.22
CA ALA A 150 0.89 10.94 5.56
C ALA A 150 1.59 10.67 6.90
N ALA A 151 2.79 11.24 7.10
CA ALA A 151 3.53 11.07 8.35
C ALA A 151 2.75 11.63 9.55
N LEU A 152 2.22 12.85 9.46
CA LEU A 152 1.45 13.45 10.56
C LEU A 152 0.14 12.71 10.84
N LYS A 153 -0.53 12.20 9.79
CA LYS A 153 -1.72 11.35 9.94
C LYS A 153 -1.38 10.04 10.65
N VAL A 154 -0.28 9.38 10.30
CA VAL A 154 0.23 8.22 11.04
C VAL A 154 0.43 8.57 12.52
N LEU A 155 1.11 9.69 12.81
CA LEU A 155 1.34 10.15 14.19
C LEU A 155 0.03 10.39 14.97
N SER A 156 -1.04 10.85 14.32
CA SER A 156 -2.34 11.04 14.98
C SER A 156 -2.92 9.76 15.58
N TYR A 157 -2.61 8.58 15.01
CA TYR A 157 -3.09 7.28 15.49
C TYR A 157 -2.25 6.70 16.62
N LEU A 158 -1.05 7.24 16.86
CA LEU A 158 -0.17 6.83 17.95
C LEU A 158 -0.71 7.31 19.30
N PRO A 159 -0.33 6.67 20.43
CA PRO A 159 -0.68 7.18 21.75
C PRO A 159 -0.05 8.55 22.03
N LEU A 160 -0.60 9.27 23.01
CA LEU A 160 0.06 10.46 23.56
C LEU A 160 1.44 10.08 24.14
N PRO A 161 2.47 10.93 23.97
CA PRO A 161 2.43 12.31 23.47
C PRO A 161 2.52 12.44 21.94
N TYR A 162 2.76 11.35 21.20
CA TYR A 162 3.00 11.42 19.75
C TYR A 162 1.80 11.91 18.96
N SER A 163 0.57 11.58 19.38
CA SER A 163 -0.64 12.12 18.77
C SER A 163 -0.68 13.65 18.78
N ALA A 164 -0.10 14.31 19.80
CA ALA A 164 -0.07 15.77 19.88
C ALA A 164 0.77 16.40 18.76
N LEU A 165 1.77 15.70 18.21
CA LEU A 165 2.56 16.19 17.07
C LEU A 165 1.72 16.28 15.79
N SER A 166 0.58 15.59 15.71
CA SER A 166 -0.35 15.75 14.59
C SER A 166 -0.95 17.16 14.51
N THR A 167 -0.91 17.95 15.60
CA THR A 167 -1.30 19.37 15.58
C THR A 167 -0.45 20.21 14.61
N LEU A 168 0.75 19.75 14.25
CA LEU A 168 1.57 20.35 13.19
C LEU A 168 0.89 20.30 11.81
N LEU A 169 -0.25 19.62 11.66
CA LEU A 169 -1.13 19.74 10.50
C LEU A 169 -1.61 21.18 10.27
N ILE A 170 -1.62 22.03 11.31
CA ILE A 170 -1.95 23.46 11.17
C ILE A 170 -0.94 24.23 10.32
N ILE A 171 0.31 23.73 10.22
CA ILE A 171 1.32 24.31 9.35
C ILE A 171 0.91 24.08 7.89
N PRO A 172 0.95 25.10 7.02
CA PRO A 172 0.61 24.97 5.61
C PRO A 172 1.36 23.81 4.94
N SER A 173 0.64 23.02 4.14
CA SER A 173 1.20 21.93 3.36
C SER A 173 2.44 22.29 2.54
N PRO A 174 2.54 23.44 1.83
CA PRO A 174 3.72 23.70 0.99
C PRO A 174 5.01 23.83 1.80
N VAL A 175 4.96 24.41 3.01
CA VAL A 175 6.15 24.56 3.86
C VAL A 175 6.62 23.21 4.35
N ARG A 176 5.67 22.41 4.85
CA ARG A 176 5.97 21.09 5.40
C ARG A 176 6.41 20.10 4.31
N ASP A 177 5.78 20.14 3.15
CA ASP A 177 6.16 19.30 2.01
C ASP A 177 7.49 19.75 1.38
N ALA A 178 7.85 21.04 1.41
CA ALA A 178 9.18 21.47 0.96
C ALA A 178 10.31 20.91 1.84
N ILE A 179 10.12 20.93 3.16
CA ILE A 179 11.07 20.31 4.11
C ILE A 179 11.12 18.79 3.88
N TYR A 180 9.96 18.15 3.71
CA TYR A 180 9.89 16.72 3.42
C TYR A 180 10.62 16.37 2.12
N ASP A 181 10.34 17.09 1.03
CA ASP A 181 10.94 16.85 -0.29
C ASP A 181 12.46 17.14 -0.27
N TYR A 182 12.95 18.04 0.60
CA TYR A 182 14.39 18.22 0.83
C TYR A 182 15.04 16.98 1.47
N ILE A 183 14.43 16.45 2.54
CA ILE A 183 14.92 15.23 3.21
C ILE A 183 14.81 14.02 2.27
N ALA A 184 13.68 13.88 1.57
CA ALA A 184 13.42 12.75 0.67
C ALA A 184 14.43 12.69 -0.49
N ARG A 185 14.91 13.83 -0.98
CA ARG A 185 15.96 13.89 -2.01
C ARG A 185 17.33 13.44 -1.49
N ARG A 186 17.65 13.70 -0.22
CA ARG A 186 18.94 13.36 0.40
C ARG A 186 18.93 12.05 1.18
N ARG A 187 17.80 11.35 1.25
CA ARG A 187 17.63 10.18 2.12
C ARG A 187 18.64 9.08 1.82
N TYR A 188 18.98 8.86 0.55
CA TYR A 188 19.95 7.85 0.16
C TYR A 188 21.38 8.29 0.39
N ASP A 189 21.69 9.58 0.20
CA ASP A 189 23.04 10.11 0.42
C ASP A 189 23.38 10.16 1.91
N TRP A 190 22.40 10.45 2.76
CA TRP A 190 22.59 10.59 4.20
C TRP A 190 22.45 9.29 4.99
N PHE A 191 21.52 8.42 4.58
CA PHE A 191 21.21 7.20 5.33
C PHE A 191 21.59 5.92 4.60
N GLY A 192 21.87 5.98 3.29
CA GLY A 192 22.18 4.81 2.50
C GLY A 192 20.95 4.05 1.98
N LYS A 193 21.23 3.00 1.22
CA LYS A 193 20.27 2.03 0.67
C LYS A 193 20.78 0.61 0.91
N SER A 194 19.86 -0.33 1.09
CA SER A 194 20.13 -1.76 1.11
C SER A 194 19.74 -2.40 -0.23
N ASN A 195 20.33 -3.56 -0.53
CA ASN A 195 19.93 -4.34 -1.71
C ASN A 195 18.63 -5.11 -1.45
N ASP A 196 18.38 -5.48 -0.18
CA ASP A 196 17.22 -6.24 0.25
C ASP A 196 16.26 -5.45 1.15
N CYS A 197 15.02 -5.91 1.20
CA CYS A 197 14.03 -5.39 2.14
C CYS A 197 14.47 -5.72 3.58
N ILE A 198 14.86 -4.68 4.33
CA ILE A 198 15.48 -4.82 5.66
C ILE A 198 14.50 -5.43 6.68
N VAL A 199 13.19 -5.36 6.42
CA VAL A 199 12.17 -5.91 7.33
C VAL A 199 12.21 -7.43 7.45
N LEU A 200 12.75 -8.15 6.47
CA LEU A 200 12.93 -9.60 6.53
C LEU A 200 13.81 -10.07 7.72
N GLN A 201 14.62 -9.17 8.27
CA GLN A 201 15.59 -9.52 9.31
C GLN A 201 15.01 -9.54 10.73
N GLU A 202 13.83 -8.95 10.96
CA GLU A 202 13.22 -8.85 12.30
C GLU A 202 11.85 -9.55 12.35
N LYS A 203 11.86 -10.85 12.69
CA LYS A 203 10.66 -11.71 12.75
C LYS A 203 9.49 -11.13 13.57
N GLU A 204 9.77 -10.38 14.63
CA GLU A 204 8.74 -9.76 15.48
C GLU A 204 7.98 -8.62 14.77
N LEU A 205 8.62 -7.95 13.80
CA LEU A 205 7.97 -6.88 13.05
C LEU A 205 7.02 -7.44 11.99
N CYS A 206 7.28 -8.64 11.47
CA CYS A 206 6.56 -9.27 10.36
C CYS A 206 5.05 -9.42 10.61
N GLU A 207 4.58 -9.56 11.85
CA GLU A 207 3.14 -9.67 12.16
C GLU A 207 2.34 -8.42 11.77
N ARG A 208 3.00 -7.25 11.62
CA ARG A 208 2.34 -6.01 11.21
C ARG A 208 2.38 -5.76 9.70
N PHE A 209 3.00 -6.65 8.94
CA PHE A 209 3.15 -6.53 7.50
C PHE A 209 2.09 -7.33 6.77
N LEU A 210 1.45 -6.71 5.78
CA LEU A 210 0.45 -7.37 4.94
C LEU A 210 1.06 -8.34 3.94
N ASP A 211 2.31 -8.09 3.60
CA ASP A 211 3.14 -8.83 2.66
C ASP A 211 3.98 -9.91 3.33
N ARG A 212 3.69 -10.24 4.60
CA ARG A 212 4.45 -11.21 5.40
C ARG A 212 4.68 -12.53 4.66
N ASP A 213 3.63 -13.13 4.11
CA ASP A 213 3.73 -14.46 3.51
C ASP A 213 4.58 -14.44 2.23
N GLU A 214 4.41 -13.42 1.39
CA GLU A 214 5.24 -13.20 0.19
C GLU A 214 6.72 -12.94 0.54
N MET A 215 6.95 -12.23 1.63
CA MET A 215 8.28 -11.87 2.13
C MET A 215 9.00 -13.08 2.74
N VAL A 216 8.28 -13.97 3.45
CA VAL A 216 8.84 -15.20 4.04
C VAL A 216 9.16 -16.25 2.99
N ASP A 217 8.36 -16.34 1.92
CA ASP A 217 8.55 -17.31 0.84
C ASP A 217 9.70 -16.96 -0.11
N ARG A 218 10.13 -15.69 -0.15
CA ARG A 218 11.41 -15.28 -0.77
C ARG A 218 12.58 -15.73 0.10
N LYS A 219 12.85 -17.04 0.15
CA LYS A 219 14.12 -17.57 0.69
C LYS A 219 15.30 -17.13 -0.19
N PRO A 220 16.49 -16.92 0.39
CA PRO A 220 17.69 -16.44 -0.30
C PRO A 220 18.37 -17.52 -1.17
N SER A 221 17.60 -18.25 -1.98
CA SER A 221 18.13 -19.23 -2.95
C SER A 221 18.14 -18.72 -4.39
N ASP A 222 17.57 -17.53 -4.64
CA ASP A 222 17.51 -16.88 -5.97
C ASP A 222 18.37 -15.60 -6.05
N MET A 223 19.44 -15.50 -5.25
CA MET A 223 20.42 -14.42 -5.29
C MET A 223 21.83 -14.92 -5.57
#